data_AF-A0A9E4ETF1-F1
#
_entry.id   AF-A0A9E4ETF1-F1
#
_cell.length_a   1.000
_cell.length_b   1.000
_cell.length_c   1.000
_cell.angle_alpha   90.00
_cell.angle_beta   90.00
_cell.angle_gamma   90.00
#
_symmetry.space_group_name_H-M   'P 1'
#
loop_
_entity.id
_entity.type
_entity.pdbx_description
1 polymer ?
#
loop_
_entity_poly.entity_id
_entity_poly.type
_entity_poly.pdbx_seq_one_letter_code
_entity_poly.pdbx_strand_id
1 'polypeptide(L)'
;MIPGSHRPPFHEALRPIEKLGVPGADVPCYFLESKPGDVLFLNMNIWHAAYGGAAGRRHLAVNFVPKATKPEHVEMMEKNHRVLIDLMARFQYSQPGRAFTDDFLESKRPRIRRMASKWVELGLQ
;
A
#
# COMPACT_ATOMS: atom_id res chain seq x y z
N MET A 1 -0.48 -15.37 -0.84
CA MET A 1 -0.21 -14.48 -2.01
C MET A 1 -0.43 -15.23 -3.30
N ILE A 2 -0.85 -14.59 -4.39
CA ILE A 2 -1.04 -15.25 -5.69
C ILE A 2 0.19 -14.98 -6.57
N PRO A 3 1.10 -15.94 -6.80
CA PRO A 3 2.29 -15.71 -7.61
C PRO A 3 1.94 -15.23 -9.04
N GLY A 4 2.73 -14.30 -9.57
CA GLY A 4 2.55 -13.76 -10.92
C GLY A 4 1.40 -12.73 -11.08
N SER A 5 0.52 -12.59 -10.09
CA SER A 5 -0.65 -11.69 -10.16
C SER A 5 -0.34 -10.20 -10.21
N HIS A 6 0.93 -9.79 -10.09
CA HIS A 6 1.38 -8.40 -10.32
C HIS A 6 1.52 -8.06 -11.81
N ARG A 7 1.36 -9.04 -12.70
CA ARG A 7 1.57 -8.88 -14.15
C ARG A 7 0.23 -8.87 -14.89
N PRO A 8 -0.03 -7.91 -15.78
CA PRO A 8 -1.11 -8.00 -16.75
C PRO A 8 -0.90 -9.19 -17.73
N PRO A 9 -1.98 -9.78 -18.29
CA PRO A 9 -3.38 -9.50 -17.99
C PRO A 9 -3.88 -10.17 -16.71
N PHE A 10 -3.05 -11.05 -16.10
CA PHE A 10 -3.47 -11.86 -14.94
C PHE A 10 -3.93 -11.01 -13.76
N HIS A 11 -3.28 -9.86 -13.50
CA HIS A 11 -3.71 -8.92 -12.47
C HIS A 11 -5.18 -8.49 -12.60
N GLU A 12 -5.59 -8.18 -13.83
CA GLU A 12 -6.95 -7.69 -14.13
C GLU A 12 -7.96 -8.83 -14.20
N ALA A 13 -7.53 -10.01 -14.65
CA ALA A 13 -8.37 -11.21 -14.69
C ALA A 13 -8.86 -11.63 -13.29
N LEU A 14 -8.14 -11.27 -12.23
CA LEU A 14 -8.54 -11.51 -10.85
C LEU A 14 -9.58 -10.51 -10.32
N ARG A 15 -9.96 -9.47 -11.08
CA ARG A 15 -10.91 -8.45 -10.63
C ARG A 15 -12.37 -8.72 -11.03
N PRO A 16 -13.33 -8.61 -10.09
CA PRO A 16 -13.15 -8.58 -8.65
C PRO A 16 -12.96 -10.03 -8.13
N ILE A 17 -12.28 -10.20 -6.98
CA ILE A 17 -11.81 -11.52 -6.51
C ILE A 17 -12.97 -12.49 -6.22
N GLU A 18 -14.15 -11.95 -5.96
CA GLU A 18 -15.42 -12.65 -5.76
C GLU A 18 -15.79 -13.49 -6.99
N LYS A 19 -15.33 -13.12 -8.20
CA LYS A 19 -15.52 -13.92 -9.41
C LYS A 19 -14.82 -15.28 -9.36
N LEU A 20 -13.85 -15.47 -8.46
CA LEU A 20 -13.22 -16.79 -8.29
C LEU A 20 -14.21 -17.83 -7.75
N GLY A 21 -15.33 -17.41 -7.16
CA GLY A 21 -16.40 -18.31 -6.71
C GLY A 21 -16.00 -19.24 -5.57
N VAL A 22 -14.87 -18.99 -4.91
CA VAL A 22 -14.35 -19.78 -3.81
C VAL A 22 -14.23 -18.91 -2.55
N PRO A 23 -14.43 -19.47 -1.35
CA PRO A 23 -14.12 -18.79 -0.10
C PRO A 23 -12.67 -18.30 -0.09
N GLY A 24 -12.39 -17.19 0.60
CA GLY A 24 -11.05 -16.61 0.66
C GLY A 24 -9.96 -17.58 1.14
N ALA A 25 -10.31 -18.54 2.00
CA ALA A 25 -9.41 -19.58 2.49
C ALA A 25 -9.03 -20.62 1.42
N ASP A 26 -9.87 -20.78 0.40
CA ASP A 26 -9.71 -21.77 -0.67
C ASP A 26 -9.15 -21.16 -1.96
N VAL A 27 -8.89 -19.85 -1.98
CA VAL A 27 -8.28 -19.16 -3.12
C VAL A 27 -6.90 -19.77 -3.40
N PRO A 28 -6.65 -20.30 -4.63
CA PRO A 28 -5.36 -20.86 -4.99
C PRO A 28 -4.25 -19.83 -4.81
N CYS A 29 -3.42 -20.06 -3.80
CA CYS A 29 -2.38 -19.11 -3.43
C CYS A 29 -1.20 -19.82 -2.76
N TYR A 30 -0.07 -19.12 -2.72
CA TYR A 30 1.10 -19.54 -1.97
C TYR A 30 1.02 -18.98 -0.55
N PHE A 31 1.09 -19.85 0.45
CA PHE A 31 1.19 -19.47 1.86
C PHE A 31 2.63 -19.11 2.19
N LEU A 32 2.81 -17.95 2.80
CA LEU A 32 4.12 -17.47 3.22
C LEU A 32 4.09 -17.24 4.72
N GLU A 33 4.68 -18.17 5.45
CA GLU A 33 4.89 -18.04 6.89
C GLU A 33 6.12 -17.17 7.16
N SER A 34 6.00 -16.26 8.13
CA SER A 34 7.07 -15.34 8.53
C SER A 34 7.30 -15.44 10.04
N LYS A 35 8.56 -15.39 10.45
CA LYS A 35 8.99 -15.27 11.85
C LYS A 35 9.28 -13.81 12.21
N PRO A 36 9.24 -13.43 13.49
CA PRO A 36 9.68 -12.11 13.92
C PRO A 36 11.11 -11.82 13.44
N GLY A 37 11.28 -10.71 12.72
CA GLY A 37 12.57 -10.32 12.12
C GLY A 37 12.66 -10.56 10.61
N ASP A 38 11.74 -11.35 10.03
CA ASP A 38 11.73 -11.57 8.59
C ASP A 38 11.35 -10.30 7.82
N VAL A 39 12.00 -10.10 6.67
CA VAL A 39 11.73 -8.99 5.75
C VAL A 39 11.27 -9.57 4.41
N LEU A 40 10.09 -9.15 3.98
CA LEU A 40 9.52 -9.51 2.68
C LEU A 40 9.67 -8.36 1.70
N PHE A 41 10.29 -8.64 0.57
CA PHE A 41 10.25 -7.77 -0.60
C PHE A 41 9.17 -8.26 -1.55
N LEU A 42 8.16 -7.42 -1.77
CA LEU A 42 7.03 -7.73 -2.64
C LEU A 42 6.85 -6.60 -3.64
N ASN A 43 6.48 -6.95 -4.87
CA ASN A 43 5.88 -5.96 -5.75
C ASN A 43 4.49 -5.62 -5.19
N MET A 44 4.21 -4.35 -4.93
CA MET A 44 2.95 -3.91 -4.31
C MET A 44 1.70 -4.26 -5.12
N ASN A 45 1.85 -4.55 -6.42
CA ASN A 45 0.74 -4.95 -7.28
C ASN A 45 0.43 -6.46 -7.20
N ILE A 46 1.21 -7.26 -6.44
CA ILE A 46 0.87 -8.67 -6.25
C ILE A 46 -0.40 -8.77 -5.40
N TRP A 47 -1.31 -9.66 -5.78
CA TRP A 47 -2.44 -9.98 -4.93
C TRP A 47 -1.96 -10.76 -3.71
N HIS A 48 -2.15 -10.17 -2.54
CA HIS A 48 -1.76 -10.75 -1.26
C HIS A 48 -2.78 -10.37 -0.20
N ALA A 49 -2.92 -11.25 0.78
CA ALA A 49 -3.71 -11.03 1.97
C ALA A 49 -2.97 -11.67 3.14
N ALA A 50 -3.25 -11.16 4.33
CA ALA A 50 -2.84 -11.78 5.57
C ALA A 50 -4.07 -12.51 6.14
N TYR A 51 -3.98 -13.83 6.29
CA TYR A 51 -5.06 -14.64 6.86
C TYR A 51 -4.69 -15.09 8.27
N GLY A 52 -5.66 -15.04 9.18
CA GLY A 52 -5.43 -15.29 10.60
C GLY A 52 -4.56 -14.24 11.29
N GLY A 53 -4.51 -14.33 12.62
CA GLY A 53 -3.70 -13.45 13.44
C GLY A 53 -4.04 -13.65 14.92
N ALA A 54 -3.02 -13.57 15.78
CA ALA A 54 -3.20 -13.52 17.23
C ALA A 54 -3.01 -12.08 17.72
N ALA A 55 -3.52 -11.80 18.92
CA ALA A 55 -3.23 -10.55 19.61
C ALA A 55 -1.70 -10.32 19.67
N GLY A 56 -1.26 -9.13 19.29
CA GLY A 56 0.16 -8.77 19.28
C GLY A 56 0.91 -9.04 17.97
N ARG A 57 0.27 -9.61 16.93
CA ARG A 57 0.84 -9.68 15.58
C ARG A 57 1.06 -8.26 15.04
N ARG A 58 2.31 -7.95 14.71
CA ARG A 58 2.75 -6.62 14.25
C ARG A 58 3.66 -6.77 13.03
N HIS A 59 3.54 -5.85 12.08
CA HIS A 59 4.51 -5.69 11.00
C HIS A 59 4.72 -4.21 10.69
N LEU A 60 5.76 -3.91 9.94
CA LEU A 60 5.99 -2.59 9.36
C LEU A 60 5.97 -2.75 7.84
N ALA A 61 5.07 -2.03 7.16
CA ALA A 61 5.05 -1.95 5.71
C ALA A 61 5.78 -0.68 5.25
N VAL A 62 6.78 -0.83 4.40
CA VAL A 62 7.50 0.28 3.78
C VAL A 62 7.40 0.17 2.27
N ASN A 63 6.74 1.15 1.65
CA ASN A 63 6.54 1.17 0.21
C ASN A 63 7.60 2.05 -0.46
N PHE A 64 8.27 1.51 -1.46
CA PHE A 64 9.21 2.25 -2.30
C PHE A 64 8.57 2.50 -3.67
N VAL A 65 8.47 3.76 -4.04
CA VAL A 65 7.96 4.18 -5.35
C VAL A 65 9.02 5.06 -6.04
N PRO A 66 9.15 4.97 -7.37
CA PRO A 66 10.01 5.88 -8.10
C PRO A 66 9.52 7.32 -7.92
N LYS A 67 10.44 8.28 -7.99
CA LYS A 67 10.08 9.71 -7.98
C LYS A 67 9.14 10.00 -9.16
N ALA A 68 8.03 10.69 -8.90
CA ALA A 68 7.11 11.12 -9.94
C ALA A 68 7.75 12.22 -10.82
N THR A 69 8.40 11.80 -11.90
CA THR A 69 9.09 12.67 -12.86
C THR A 69 8.35 12.88 -14.17
N LYS A 70 7.30 12.09 -14.44
CA LYS A 70 6.50 12.15 -15.67
C LYS A 70 5.03 12.41 -15.35
N PRO A 71 4.24 12.99 -16.28
CA PRO A 71 2.83 13.27 -16.05
C PRO A 71 2.03 12.04 -15.60
N GLU A 72 2.27 10.88 -16.21
CA GLU A 72 1.58 9.62 -15.85
C GLU A 72 1.89 9.17 -14.41
N HIS A 73 3.06 9.51 -13.86
CA HIS A 73 3.40 9.20 -12.48
C HIS A 73 2.64 10.11 -11.51
N VAL A 74 2.45 11.39 -11.88
CA VAL A 74 1.70 12.35 -11.09
C VAL A 74 0.22 11.98 -11.05
N GLU A 75 -0.35 11.60 -12.20
CA GLU A 75 -1.74 11.11 -12.28
C GLU A 75 -1.96 9.87 -11.38
N MET A 76 -1.03 8.91 -11.44
CA MET A 76 -1.06 7.73 -10.58
C MET A 76 -0.98 8.11 -9.08
N MET A 77 -0.13 9.07 -8.74
CA MET A 77 0.04 9.56 -7.38
C MET A 77 -1.24 10.22 -6.84
N GLU A 78 -1.90 11.08 -7.63
CA GLU A 78 -3.18 11.70 -7.28
C GLU A 78 -4.31 10.68 -7.11
N LYS A 79 -4.37 9.69 -8.01
CA LYS A 79 -5.35 8.59 -7.92
C LYS A 79 -5.14 7.77 -6.65
N ASN A 80 -3.89 7.40 -6.36
CA ASN A 80 -3.54 6.65 -5.16
C ASN A 80 -3.79 7.47 -3.89
N HIS A 81 -3.51 8.77 -3.90
CA HIS A 81 -3.83 9.67 -2.79
C HIS A 81 -5.32 9.61 -2.43
N ARG A 82 -6.21 9.80 -3.42
CA ARG A 82 -7.66 9.77 -3.18
C ARG A 82 -8.11 8.45 -2.54
N VAL A 83 -7.64 7.32 -3.08
CA VAL A 83 -7.97 5.99 -2.55
C VAL A 83 -7.41 5.81 -1.13
N LEU A 84 -6.19 6.27 -0.88
CA LEU A 84 -5.55 6.17 0.43
C LEU A 84 -6.31 6.97 1.49
N ILE A 85 -6.70 8.21 1.20
CA ILE A 85 -7.43 9.07 2.14
C ILE A 85 -8.80 8.47 2.49
N ASP A 86 -9.54 7.98 1.48
CA ASP A 86 -10.83 7.31 1.71
C ASP A 86 -10.67 6.03 2.54
N LEU A 87 -9.61 5.25 2.30
CA LEU A 87 -9.29 4.07 3.10
C LEU A 87 -8.92 4.44 4.55
N MET A 88 -8.04 5.43 4.73
CA MET A 88 -7.60 5.92 6.05
C MET A 88 -8.78 6.43 6.88
N ALA A 89 -9.78 7.06 6.27
CA ALA A 89 -11.00 7.50 6.94
C ALA A 89 -11.81 6.34 7.56
N ARG A 90 -11.59 5.10 7.10
CA ARG A 90 -12.28 3.89 7.61
C ARG A 90 -11.47 3.14 8.66
N PHE A 91 -10.21 3.53 8.89
CA PHE A 91 -9.35 2.87 9.88
C PHE A 91 -9.60 3.42 11.29
N GLN A 92 -9.71 2.51 12.26
CA GLN A 92 -9.97 2.82 13.66
C GLN A 92 -8.87 3.69 14.31
N TYR A 93 -7.62 3.55 13.86
CA TYR A 93 -6.45 4.26 14.40
C TYR A 93 -5.64 4.90 13.28
N SER A 94 -6.24 5.88 12.60
CA SER A 94 -5.59 6.65 11.53
C SER A 94 -5.84 8.14 11.69
N GLN A 95 -5.02 8.96 11.01
CA GLN A 95 -5.27 10.38 10.82
C GLN A 95 -6.30 10.53 9.69
N PRO A 96 -7.45 11.18 9.92
CA PRO A 96 -8.41 11.43 8.86
C PRO A 96 -7.95 12.57 7.95
N GLY A 97 -8.11 12.40 6.64
CA GLY A 97 -8.06 13.51 5.67
C GLY A 97 -6.69 14.02 5.25
N ARG A 98 -5.58 13.44 5.73
CA ARG A 98 -4.21 13.82 5.31
C ARG A 98 -3.28 12.62 5.16
N ALA A 99 -2.29 12.74 4.27
CA ALA A 99 -1.35 11.67 3.97
C ALA A 99 -0.12 11.70 4.90
N PHE A 100 0.25 12.88 5.40
CA PHE A 100 1.40 13.07 6.29
C PHE A 100 1.00 13.72 7.62
N THR A 101 1.74 13.40 8.68
CA THR A 101 1.65 14.10 9.96
C THR A 101 2.51 15.37 9.94
N ASP A 102 2.26 16.26 10.90
CA ASP A 102 3.03 17.51 11.06
C ASP A 102 4.53 17.22 11.29
N ASP A 103 4.86 16.09 11.91
CA ASP A 103 6.25 15.64 12.08
C ASP A 103 6.99 15.48 10.73
N PHE A 104 6.30 15.09 9.67
CA PHE A 104 6.90 14.99 8.33
C PHE A 104 6.95 16.35 7.62
N LEU A 105 5.87 17.13 7.74
CA LEU A 105 5.71 18.40 7.05
C LEU A 105 6.62 19.50 7.64
N GLU A 106 6.71 19.56 8.96
CA GLU A 106 7.41 20.61 9.72
C GLU A 106 8.78 20.16 10.26
N SER A 107 9.22 18.94 9.91
CA SER A 107 10.49 18.42 10.42
C SER A 107 11.67 19.35 10.10
N LYS A 108 12.44 19.68 11.15
CA LYS A 108 13.71 20.41 11.06
C LYS A 108 14.78 19.66 10.25
N ARG A 109 14.64 18.35 10.04
CA ARG A 109 15.56 17.52 9.25
C ARG A 109 15.19 17.61 7.76
N PRO A 110 16.07 18.18 6.90
CA PRO A 110 15.75 18.36 5.47
C PRO A 110 15.43 17.06 4.74
N ARG A 111 16.04 15.94 5.15
CA ARG A 111 15.80 14.62 4.58
C ARG A 111 14.37 14.13 4.77
N ILE A 112 13.78 14.33 5.96
CA ILE A 112 12.41 13.90 6.28
C ILE A 112 11.43 14.80 5.52
N ARG A 113 11.62 16.12 5.57
CA ARG A 113 10.79 17.07 4.84
C ARG A 113 10.76 16.82 3.33
N ARG A 114 11.88 16.36 2.76
CA ARG A 114 11.97 15.97 1.33
C ARG A 114 11.08 14.77 0.98
N MET A 115 10.72 13.90 1.92
CA MET A 115 9.83 12.76 1.64
C MET A 115 8.41 13.20 1.29
N ALA A 116 7.92 14.27 1.92
CA ALA A 116 6.59 14.82 1.68
C ALA A 116 6.57 15.91 0.58
N SER A 117 7.73 16.41 0.14
CA SER A 117 7.79 17.65 -0.65
C SER A 117 7.01 17.59 -1.96
N LYS A 118 6.99 16.44 -2.65
CA LYS A 118 6.24 16.31 -3.91
C LYS A 118 4.73 16.27 -3.67
N TRP A 119 4.29 15.68 -2.55
CA TRP A 119 2.88 15.70 -2.16
C TRP A 119 2.42 17.12 -1.82
N VAL A 120 3.24 17.86 -1.07
CA VAL A 120 3.00 19.28 -0.74
C VAL A 120 2.91 20.15 -2.00
N GLU A 121 3.86 20.01 -2.93
CA GLU A 121 3.86 20.73 -4.21
C GLU A 121 2.57 20.51 -5.02
N LEU A 122 1.99 19.31 -4.93
CA LEU A 122 0.76 18.92 -5.62
C LEU A 122 -0.51 19.20 -4.79
N GLY A 123 -0.40 19.75 -3.58
CA GLY A 123 -1.55 19.97 -2.68
C GLY A 123 -2.17 18.69 -2.12
N LEU A 124 -1.41 17.60 -2.03
CA LEU A 124 -1.83 16.27 -1.58
C LEU A 124 -1.33 15.92 -0.16
N GLN A 125 -1.05 16.91 0.69
CA GLN A 125 -0.47 16.71 2.02
C GLN A 125 -1.44 16.11 3.04
#